data_AF-A0A523AHM5-F1
#
_entry.id   AF-A0A523AHM5-F1
#
_cell.length_a   1.000
_cell.length_b   1.000
_cell.length_c   1.000
_cell.angle_alpha   90.00
_cell.angle_beta   90.00
_cell.angle_gamma   90.00
#
_symmetry.space_group_name_H-M   'P 1'
#
loop_
_entity.id
_entity.type
_entity.pdbx_description
1 polymer ?
#
loop_
_entity_poly.entity_id
_entity_poly.type
_entity_poly.pdbx_seq_one_letter_code
_entity_poly.pdbx_strand_id
1 'polypeptide(L)'
;AGIIAAMLFVSASFTINSARDGFIAVEEKTEFVARTLGASKSKAFFTISLPLAKRSILTGAIMTWARAMSEVGAILIVAYYPKTAQVLVMDYFNSYGLNSAKPIAAILILISLGLFITLRRVSVAKG
;
A
#
# COMPACT_ATOMS: atom_id res chain seq x y z
N ALA A 1 -12.52 -12.66 5.68
CA ALA A 1 -11.14 -13.17 5.53
C ALA A 1 -10.70 -13.23 4.06
N GLY A 2 -11.51 -13.77 3.14
CA GLY A 2 -11.13 -13.92 1.73
C GLY A 2 -10.68 -12.64 1.01
N ILE A 3 -11.41 -11.53 1.19
CA ILE A 3 -11.04 -10.22 0.60
C ILE A 3 -9.65 -9.77 1.06
N ILE A 4 -9.36 -9.89 2.37
CA ILE A 4 -8.06 -9.50 2.95
C ILE A 4 -6.95 -10.38 2.38
N ALA A 5 -7.16 -11.70 2.31
CA ALA A 5 -6.17 -12.63 1.77
C ALA A 5 -5.88 -12.35 0.28
N ALA A 6 -6.91 -12.13 -0.53
CA ALA A 6 -6.77 -11.80 -1.95
C ALA A 6 -6.02 -10.48 -2.15
N MET A 7 -6.41 -9.43 -1.44
CA MET A 7 -5.74 -8.13 -1.49
C MET A 7 -4.27 -8.23 -1.05
N LEU A 8 -4.01 -8.92 0.07
CA LEU A 8 -2.66 -9.09 0.60
C LEU A 8 -1.76 -9.88 -0.35
N PHE A 9 -2.24 -10.99 -0.90
CA PHE A 9 -1.48 -11.81 -1.83
C PHE A 9 -1.02 -11.02 -3.05
N VAL A 10 -1.93 -10.23 -3.63
CA VAL A 10 -1.65 -9.50 -4.86
C VAL A 10 -0.80 -8.25 -4.64
N SER A 11 -0.86 -7.64 -3.44
CA SER A 11 -0.24 -6.33 -3.18
C SER A 11 1.01 -6.37 -2.29
N ALA A 12 1.26 -7.45 -1.53
CA ALA A 12 2.33 -7.51 -0.54
C ALA A 12 3.73 -7.22 -1.12
N SER A 13 3.97 -7.60 -2.38
CA SER A 13 5.25 -7.38 -3.06
C SER A 13 5.67 -5.91 -3.10
N PHE A 14 4.72 -4.98 -3.16
CA PHE A 14 5.02 -3.54 -3.24
C PHE A 14 5.67 -3.02 -1.95
N THR A 15 5.10 -3.32 -0.78
CA THR A 15 5.71 -2.94 0.50
C THR A 15 7.01 -3.68 0.72
N ILE A 16 7.08 -4.98 0.40
CA ILE A 16 8.30 -5.79 0.60
C ILE A 16 9.47 -5.22 -0.20
N ASN A 17 9.27 -4.95 -1.49
CA ASN A 17 10.32 -4.41 -2.36
C ASN A 17 10.75 -3.01 -1.91
N SER A 18 9.78 -2.14 -1.61
CA SER A 18 10.11 -0.78 -1.17
C SER A 18 10.79 -0.75 0.21
N ALA A 19 10.39 -1.62 1.14
CA ALA A 19 11.06 -1.78 2.42
C ALA A 19 12.49 -2.29 2.24
N ARG A 20 12.68 -3.30 1.38
CA ARG A 20 14.00 -3.84 1.04
C ARG A 20 14.92 -2.75 0.50
N ASP A 21 14.46 -1.96 -0.47
CA ASP A 21 15.23 -0.85 -1.03
C ASP A 21 15.54 0.22 0.04
N GLY A 22 14.58 0.48 0.94
CA GLY A 22 14.77 1.36 2.09
C GLY A 22 15.87 0.90 3.04
N PHE A 23 15.93 -0.40 3.35
CA PHE A 23 16.98 -0.95 4.21
C PHE A 23 18.34 -1.00 3.50
N ILE A 24 18.37 -1.33 2.21
CA ILE A 24 19.61 -1.30 1.40
C ILE A 24 20.21 0.11 1.34
N ALA A 25 19.38 1.15 1.35
CA ALA A 25 19.82 2.54 1.35
C ALA A 25 20.39 3.01 2.70
N VAL A 26 20.23 2.25 3.80
CA VAL A 26 20.81 2.60 5.11
C VAL A 26 22.29 2.22 5.13
N GLU A 27 23.17 3.17 5.42
CA GLU A 27 24.60 2.89 5.59
C GLU A 27 24.86 1.96 6.78
N GLU A 28 25.44 0.80 6.52
CA GLU A 28 25.78 -0.23 7.51
C GLU A 28 26.72 0.32 8.61
N LYS A 29 27.57 1.29 8.26
CA LYS A 29 28.47 1.99 9.21
C LYS A 29 27.70 2.60 10.38
N THR A 30 26.50 3.13 10.14
CA THR A 30 25.67 3.78 11.17
C THR A 30 25.24 2.77 12.24
N GLU A 31 24.91 1.55 11.83
CA GLU A 31 24.59 0.46 12.76
C GLU A 31 25.82 -0.01 13.52
N PHE A 32 26.98 -0.14 12.86
CA PHE A 32 28.22 -0.54 13.52
C PHE A 32 28.64 0.45 14.61
N VAL A 33 28.56 1.76 14.34
CA VAL A 33 28.85 2.79 15.34
C VAL A 33 27.91 2.67 16.54
N ALA A 34 26.61 2.47 16.33
CA ALA A 34 25.66 2.27 17.42
C ALA A 34 26.01 1.03 18.27
N ARG A 35 26.45 -0.06 17.62
CA ARG A 35 26.87 -1.29 18.32
C ARG A 35 28.16 -1.10 19.12
N THR A 36 29.12 -0.33 18.62
CA THR A 36 30.34 0.03 19.37
C THR A 36 30.02 0.88 20.61
N LEU A 37 28.95 1.67 20.57
CA LEU A 37 28.43 2.43 21.72
C LEU A 37 27.59 1.58 22.69
N GLY A 38 27.62 0.24 22.56
CA GLY A 38 26.93 -0.68 23.47
C GLY A 38 25.48 -1.01 23.08
N ALA A 39 25.01 -0.63 21.89
CA ALA A 39 23.70 -1.07 21.42
C ALA A 39 23.71 -2.56 21.03
N SER A 40 22.73 -3.32 21.49
CA SER A 40 22.46 -4.67 20.96
C SER A 40 21.97 -4.59 19.51
N LYS A 41 22.07 -5.69 18.75
CA LYS A 41 21.60 -5.74 17.35
C LYS A 41 20.15 -5.27 17.20
N SER A 42 19.25 -5.74 18.09
CA SER A 42 17.85 -5.33 18.09
C SER A 42 17.70 -3.84 18.40
N LYS A 43 18.46 -3.31 19.37
CA LYS A 43 18.43 -1.88 19.67
C LYS A 43 18.85 -1.05 18.47
N ALA A 44 19.97 -1.39 17.82
CA ALA A 44 20.45 -0.72 16.62
C ALA A 44 19.41 -0.75 15.48
N PHE A 45 18.76 -1.90 15.25
CA PHE A 45 17.70 -2.02 14.24
C PHE A 45 16.53 -1.05 14.50
N PHE A 46 16.00 -1.03 15.72
CA PHE A 46 14.83 -0.19 16.05
C PHE A 46 15.17 1.30 16.20
N THR A 47 16.41 1.66 16.52
CA THR A 47 16.81 3.07 16.70
C THR A 47 17.46 3.70 15.46
N ILE A 48 18.06 2.90 14.57
CA ILE A 48 18.80 3.39 13.39
C ILE A 48 18.12 2.92 12.10
N SER A 49 18.13 1.62 11.81
CA SER A 49 17.72 1.08 10.50
C SER A 49 16.25 1.32 10.22
N LEU A 50 15.37 1.00 11.17
CA LEU A 50 13.93 1.15 11.01
C LEU A 50 13.51 2.63 10.87
N PRO A 51 13.97 3.59 11.70
CA PRO A 51 13.67 5.00 11.52
C PRO A 51 14.20 5.61 10.22
N LEU A 52 15.33 5.12 9.70
CA LEU A 52 15.87 5.58 8.42
C LEU A 52 15.11 4.99 7.23
N ALA A 53 14.77 3.70 7.27
CA ALA A 53 13.98 3.04 6.23
C ALA A 53 12.48 3.39 6.25
N LYS A 54 11.97 4.04 7.32
CA LYS A 54 10.54 4.32 7.52
C LYS A 54 9.87 5.02 6.33
N ARG A 55 10.59 5.90 5.63
CA ARG A 55 10.05 6.66 4.50
C ARG A 55 9.78 5.75 3.31
N SER A 56 10.72 4.85 3.01
CA SER A 56 10.55 3.84 1.98
C SER A 56 9.43 2.87 2.35
N ILE A 57 9.39 2.39 3.60
CA ILE A 57 8.29 1.52 4.08
C ILE A 57 6.93 2.21 3.92
N LEU A 58 6.81 3.48 4.29
CA LEU A 58 5.58 4.25 4.15
C LEU A 58 5.17 4.40 2.68
N THR A 59 6.14 4.67 1.80
CA THR A 59 5.90 4.78 0.36
C THR A 59 5.45 3.45 -0.23
N GLY A 60 6.10 2.35 0.16
CA GLY A 60 5.70 0.98 -0.18
C GLY A 60 4.29 0.65 0.31
N ALA A 61 3.94 1.03 1.54
CA ALA A 61 2.61 0.81 2.09
C ALA A 61 1.51 1.54 1.30
N ILE A 62 1.79 2.77 0.86
CA ILE A 62 0.89 3.54 -0.02
C ILE A 62 0.71 2.81 -1.36
N MET A 63 1.80 2.32 -1.96
CA MET A 63 1.75 1.57 -3.22
C MET A 63 1.04 0.22 -3.09
N THR A 64 1.19 -0.47 -1.96
CA THR A 64 0.46 -1.69 -1.65
C THR A 64 -1.03 -1.42 -1.53
N TRP A 65 -1.42 -0.36 -0.81
CA TRP A 65 -2.83 0.03 -0.70
C TRP A 65 -3.43 0.39 -2.06
N ALA A 66 -2.67 1.16 -2.86
CA ALA A 66 -3.01 1.48 -4.24
C ALA A 66 -3.26 0.22 -5.07
N ARG A 67 -2.34 -0.75 -5.01
CA ARG A 67 -2.47 -2.00 -5.74
C ARG A 67 -3.67 -2.82 -5.27
N ALA A 68 -3.89 -2.92 -3.96
CA ALA A 68 -5.02 -3.64 -3.39
C ALA A 68 -6.37 -3.04 -3.84
N MET A 69 -6.45 -1.71 -3.90
CA MET A 69 -7.63 -1.00 -4.39
C MET A 69 -7.88 -1.21 -5.89
N SER A 70 -6.89 -1.57 -6.68
CA SER A 70 -7.10 -1.92 -8.10
C SER A 70 -7.56 -3.36 -8.32
N GLU A 71 -7.72 -4.16 -7.26
CA GLU A 71 -8.04 -5.58 -7.40
C GLU A 71 -9.54 -5.83 -7.54
N VAL A 72 -9.90 -6.63 -8.55
CA VAL A 72 -11.29 -7.04 -8.83
C VAL A 72 -11.34 -8.55 -9.05
N GLY A 73 -10.47 -9.07 -9.93
CA GLY A 73 -10.51 -10.48 -10.35
C GLY A 73 -10.32 -11.47 -9.20
N ALA A 74 -9.30 -11.28 -8.37
CA ALA A 74 -9.08 -12.16 -7.22
C ALA A 74 -10.25 -12.13 -6.23
N ILE A 75 -10.90 -10.97 -6.07
CA ILE A 75 -12.03 -10.81 -5.15
C ILE A 75 -13.27 -11.52 -5.69
N LEU A 76 -13.55 -11.43 -6.99
CA LEU A 76 -14.69 -12.12 -7.61
C LEU A 76 -14.65 -13.64 -7.39
N ILE A 77 -13.46 -14.23 -7.40
CA ILE A 77 -13.27 -15.68 -7.23
C ILE A 77 -13.31 -16.06 -5.75
N VAL A 78 -12.58 -15.33 -4.90
CA VAL A 78 -12.33 -15.74 -3.50
C VAL A 78 -13.46 -15.33 -2.57
N ALA A 79 -14.05 -14.14 -2.76
CA ALA A 79 -15.06 -13.59 -1.86
C ALA A 79 -15.89 -12.51 -2.56
N TYR A 80 -16.92 -12.94 -3.30
CA TYR A 80 -17.82 -12.03 -4.01
C TYR A 80 -18.71 -11.18 -3.07
N TYR A 81 -19.10 -11.73 -1.91
CA TYR A 81 -19.78 -10.99 -0.84
C TYR A 81 -18.90 -10.91 0.43
N PRO A 82 -18.85 -9.75 1.11
CA PRO A 82 -19.47 -8.46 0.76
C PRO A 82 -18.81 -7.78 -0.45
N LYS A 83 -19.62 -7.06 -1.25
CA LYS A 83 -19.14 -6.40 -2.48
C LYS A 83 -18.23 -5.22 -2.14
N THR A 84 -17.02 -5.21 -2.70
CA THR A 84 -16.13 -4.04 -2.66
C THR A 84 -16.60 -2.98 -3.67
N ALA A 85 -16.10 -1.75 -3.54
CA ALA A 85 -16.47 -0.63 -4.41
C ALA A 85 -16.29 -0.94 -5.91
N GLN A 86 -15.20 -1.63 -6.26
CA GLN A 86 -14.86 -2.00 -7.63
C GLN A 86 -15.80 -3.09 -8.17
N VAL A 87 -16.10 -4.10 -7.32
CA VAL A 87 -17.06 -5.15 -7.65
C VAL A 87 -18.46 -4.57 -7.81
N LEU A 88 -18.83 -3.56 -7.02
CA LEU A 88 -20.11 -2.87 -7.13
C LEU A 88 -20.28 -2.16 -8.49
N VAL A 89 -19.24 -1.48 -8.98
CA VAL A 89 -19.29 -0.85 -10.32
C VAL A 89 -19.50 -1.90 -11.41
N MET A 90 -18.76 -3.02 -11.34
CA MET A 90 -18.88 -4.09 -12.31
C MET A 90 -20.28 -4.74 -12.28
N ASP A 91 -20.81 -4.97 -11.09
CA ASP A 91 -22.14 -5.51 -10.87
C ASP A 91 -23.22 -4.60 -11.46
N TYR A 92 -23.14 -3.28 -11.19
CA TYR A 92 -24.07 -2.31 -11.77
C TYR A 92 -23.98 -2.22 -13.29
N PHE A 93 -22.77 -2.34 -13.85
CA PHE A 93 -22.58 -2.37 -15.29
C PHE A 93 -23.25 -3.61 -15.92
N ASN A 94 -23.08 -4.78 -15.31
CA ASN A 94 -23.64 -6.03 -15.80
C ASN A 94 -25.17 -6.10 -15.64
N SER A 95 -25.72 -5.57 -14.54
CA SER A 95 -27.15 -5.66 -14.24
C SER A 95 -27.98 -4.52 -14.84
N TYR A 96 -27.45 -3.30 -14.90
CA TYR A 96 -28.21 -2.09 -15.24
C TYR A 96 -27.60 -1.29 -16.40
N GLY A 97 -26.54 -1.80 -17.02
CA GLY A 97 -25.87 -1.19 -18.14
C GLY A 97 -25.00 0.02 -17.77
N LEU A 98 -24.36 0.60 -18.80
CA LEU A 98 -23.34 1.63 -18.65
C LEU A 98 -23.86 2.90 -17.95
N ASN A 99 -25.08 3.35 -18.26
CA ASN A 99 -25.61 4.60 -17.73
C ASN A 99 -25.75 4.59 -16.20
N SER A 100 -26.05 3.43 -15.61
CA SER A 100 -26.17 3.26 -14.17
C SER A 100 -24.82 3.11 -13.47
N ALA A 101 -23.81 2.56 -14.16
CA ALA A 101 -22.46 2.35 -13.61
C ALA A 101 -21.58 3.63 -13.66
N LYS A 102 -21.75 4.48 -14.68
CA LYS A 102 -21.00 5.74 -14.87
C LYS A 102 -20.90 6.61 -13.61
N PRO A 103 -22.00 6.97 -12.91
CA PRO A 103 -21.92 7.86 -11.75
C PRO A 103 -21.12 7.25 -10.59
N ILE A 104 -21.27 5.94 -10.35
CA ILE A 104 -20.54 5.22 -9.30
C ILE A 104 -19.05 5.22 -9.61
N ALA A 105 -18.69 4.91 -10.86
CA ALA A 105 -17.29 4.94 -11.31
C ALA A 105 -16.68 6.35 -11.18
N ALA A 106 -17.41 7.40 -11.56
CA ALA A 106 -16.95 8.79 -11.46
C ALA A 106 -16.66 9.19 -10.00
N ILE A 107 -17.54 8.84 -9.06
CA ILE A 107 -17.34 9.11 -7.63
C ILE A 107 -16.09 8.38 -7.12
N LEU A 108 -15.91 7.11 -7.48
CA LEU A 108 -14.74 6.33 -7.06
C LEU A 108 -13.43 6.88 -7.63
N ILE A 109 -13.44 7.35 -8.88
CA ILE A 109 -12.28 8.03 -9.48
C ILE A 109 -11.94 9.30 -8.70
N LEU A 110 -12.93 10.14 -8.38
CA LEU A 110 -12.71 11.38 -7.63
C LEU A 110 -12.13 11.11 -6.23
N ILE A 111 -12.69 10.13 -5.51
CA ILE A 111 -12.17 9.71 -4.20
C ILE A 111 -10.74 9.21 -4.31
N SER A 112 -10.47 8.35 -5.30
CA SER A 112 -9.13 7.79 -5.53
C SER A 112 -8.12 8.89 -5.81
N LEU A 113 -8.41 9.80 -6.74
CA LEU A 113 -7.55 10.93 -7.07
C LEU A 113 -7.29 11.83 -5.86
N GLY A 114 -8.34 12.17 -5.10
CA GLY A 114 -8.20 12.97 -3.88
C GLY A 114 -7.26 12.33 -2.85
N LEU A 115 -7.41 11.02 -2.64
CA LEU A 115 -6.59 10.27 -1.70
C LEU A 115 -5.14 10.11 -2.19
N PHE A 116 -4.91 9.82 -3.46
CA PHE A 116 -3.55 9.75 -4.02
C PHE A 116 -2.82 11.09 -3.99
N ILE A 117 -3.51 12.19 -4.31
CA ILE A 117 -2.92 13.53 -4.29
C ILE A 117 -2.54 13.92 -2.86
N THR A 118 -3.41 13.67 -1.88
CA THR A 118 -3.11 13.97 -0.47
C THR A 118 -1.94 13.14 0.05
N LEU A 119 -1.93 11.82 -0.20
CA LEU A 119 -0.81 10.95 0.18
C LEU A 119 0.51 11.37 -0.48
N ARG A 120 0.48 11.70 -1.78
CA ARG A 120 1.67 12.18 -2.50
C ARG A 120 2.20 13.47 -1.90
N ARG A 121 1.32 14.44 -1.58
CA ARG A 121 1.74 15.71 -0.95
C ARG A 121 2.39 15.47 0.42
N VAL A 122 1.82 14.60 1.25
CA VAL A 122 2.39 14.27 2.58
C VAL A 122 3.75 13.58 2.47
N SER A 123 3.94 12.71 1.47
CA SER A 123 5.21 12.01 1.25
C SER A 123 6.32 12.91 0.67
N VAL A 124 5.94 13.87 -0.19
CA VAL A 124 6.89 14.80 -0.84
C VAL A 124 7.25 15.98 0.07
N ALA A 125 6.32 16.53 0.85
CA ALA A 125 6.54 17.75 1.64
C ALA A 125 7.51 17.63 2.84
N LYS A 126 8.11 16.45 3.06
CA LYS A 126 9.12 16.21 4.11
C LYS A 126 10.53 15.93 3.53
N GLY A 127 10.78 16.37 2.30
CA GLY A 127 12.10 16.34 1.66
C GLY A 127 12.83 17.65 1.85
#